data_AF-A0A3N4JDJ1-F1
#
_entry.id   AF-A0A3N4JDJ1-F1
#
_cell.length_a   1.000
_cell.length_b   1.000
_cell.length_c   1.000
_cell.angle_alpha   90.00
_cell.angle_beta   90.00
_cell.angle_gamma   90.00
#
_symmetry.space_group_name_H-M   'P 1'
#
loop_
_entity.id
_entity.type
_entity.pdbx_description
1 polymer ?
#
loop_
_entity_poly.entity_id
_entity_poly.type
_entity_poly.pdbx_seq_one_letter_code
_entity_poly.pdbx_strand_id
1 'polypeptide(L)'
;MAEITETTHQKLKKQLNQALEWLQEDPSHTTNAAAVQFQVNSSSLRICQLHHQHQQRNSHGTFNEHGGNNIILTTAQEKALHLYCYEQWEMGIGATPSIIYAAICHLKQQEKCSQPSISWFYKWLKKNSALHTIKTKPIAKARITTHRDEDLKTFFTNYQETLDHYGIHHARYIYNMDKSGV
;
A
#
# COMPACT_ATOMS: atom_id res chain seq x y z
N MET A 1 -60.77 -14.33 -5.40
CA MET A 1 -59.33 -14.02 -5.19
C MET A 1 -58.66 -14.18 -6.53
N ALA A 2 -58.14 -13.09 -7.11
CA ALA A 2 -57.52 -13.14 -8.44
C ALA A 2 -56.09 -13.68 -8.30
N GLU A 3 -55.84 -14.86 -8.88
CA GLU A 3 -54.50 -15.39 -9.11
C GLU A 3 -53.76 -14.41 -10.03
N ILE A 4 -52.78 -13.70 -9.46
CA ILE A 4 -51.84 -12.89 -10.25
C ILE A 4 -50.99 -13.89 -11.04
N THR A 5 -51.27 -14.04 -12.32
CA THR A 5 -50.47 -14.88 -13.21
C THR A 5 -49.07 -14.28 -13.31
N GLU A 6 -48.11 -14.96 -12.70
CA GLU A 6 -46.69 -14.57 -12.77
C GLU A 6 -46.25 -14.60 -14.23
N THR A 7 -45.84 -13.44 -14.74
CA THR A 7 -45.40 -13.32 -16.13
C THR A 7 -44.15 -14.17 -16.36
N THR A 8 -44.00 -14.72 -17.57
CA THR A 8 -42.86 -15.57 -17.95
C THR A 8 -41.50 -14.93 -17.62
N HIS A 9 -41.42 -13.60 -17.74
CA HIS A 9 -40.24 -12.81 -17.41
C HIS A 9 -39.94 -12.80 -15.90
N GLN A 10 -40.95 -12.64 -15.05
CA GLN A 10 -40.78 -12.65 -13.59
C GLN A 10 -40.31 -14.02 -13.09
N LYS A 11 -40.91 -15.10 -13.63
CA LYS A 11 -40.51 -16.47 -13.32
C LYS A 11 -39.05 -16.73 -13.68
N LEU A 12 -38.62 -16.32 -14.87
CA LEU A 12 -37.23 -16.50 -15.32
C LEU A 12 -36.23 -15.69 -14.48
N LYS A 13 -36.59 -14.46 -14.09
CA LYS A 13 -35.77 -13.65 -13.18
C LYS A 13 -35.62 -14.31 -11.81
N LYS A 14 -36.68 -14.91 -11.28
CA LYS A 14 -36.66 -15.63 -10.00
C LYS A 14 -35.77 -16.87 -10.05
N GLN A 15 -35.86 -17.65 -11.12
CA GLN A 15 -35.00 -18.82 -11.34
C GLN A 15 -33.51 -18.45 -11.45
N LEU A 16 -33.19 -17.35 -12.15
CA LEU A 16 -31.82 -16.85 -12.24
C LEU A 16 -31.26 -16.42 -10.87
N ASN A 17 -32.07 -15.75 -10.04
CA ASN A 17 -31.66 -15.36 -8.69
C ASN A 17 -31.43 -16.57 -7.78
N GLN A 18 -32.31 -17.57 -7.83
CA GLN A 18 -32.15 -18.81 -7.05
C GLN A 18 -30.90 -19.60 -7.48
N ALA A 19 -30.63 -19.65 -8.79
CA ALA A 19 -29.40 -20.26 -9.31
C ALA A 19 -28.13 -19.52 -8.85
N LEU A 20 -28.19 -18.20 -8.70
CA LEU A 20 -27.09 -17.39 -8.16
C LEU A 20 -26.85 -17.64 -6.67
N GLU A 21 -27.91 -17.69 -5.86
CA GLU A 21 -27.82 -18.00 -4.42
C GLU A 21 -27.20 -19.39 -4.21
N TRP A 22 -27.67 -20.39 -4.95
CA TRP A 22 -27.13 -21.74 -4.89
C TRP A 22 -25.64 -21.84 -5.26
N LEU A 23 -25.18 -21.01 -6.21
CA LEU A 23 -23.76 -20.90 -6.56
C LEU A 23 -22.92 -20.20 -5.49
N GLN A 24 -23.53 -19.42 -4.60
CA GLN A 24 -22.82 -18.74 -3.50
C GLN A 24 -22.70 -19.63 -2.25
N GLU A 25 -23.59 -20.61 -2.08
CA GLU A 25 -23.59 -21.51 -0.92
C GLU A 25 -22.39 -22.47 -0.88
N ASP A 26 -21.93 -22.96 -2.05
CA ASP A 26 -20.77 -23.86 -2.14
C ASP A 26 -19.86 -23.50 -3.33
N PRO A 27 -18.57 -23.20 -3.08
CA PRO A 27 -17.57 -22.95 -4.13
C PRO A 27 -17.35 -24.12 -5.11
N SER A 28 -17.74 -25.33 -4.76
CA SER A 28 -17.63 -26.52 -5.63
C SER A 28 -18.68 -26.56 -6.75
N HIS A 29 -19.77 -25.79 -6.60
CA HIS A 29 -20.84 -25.74 -7.57
C HIS A 29 -20.39 -25.08 -8.87
N THR A 30 -20.69 -25.72 -9.99
CA THR A 30 -20.36 -25.19 -11.32
C THR A 30 -21.56 -24.47 -11.92
N THR A 31 -21.29 -23.45 -12.74
CA THR A 31 -22.33 -22.69 -13.45
C THR A 31 -23.20 -23.59 -14.34
N ASN A 32 -22.63 -24.66 -14.89
CA ASN A 32 -23.37 -25.63 -15.69
C ASN A 32 -24.31 -26.50 -14.84
N ALA A 33 -23.87 -26.92 -13.64
CA ALA A 33 -24.73 -27.64 -12.71
C ALA A 33 -25.93 -26.79 -12.27
N ALA A 34 -25.69 -25.51 -11.96
CA ALA A 34 -26.75 -24.55 -11.62
C ALA A 34 -27.71 -24.31 -12.81
N ALA A 35 -27.19 -24.16 -14.03
CA ALA A 35 -28.01 -23.97 -15.21
C ALA A 35 -28.98 -25.15 -15.45
N VAL A 36 -28.48 -26.38 -15.26
CA VAL A 36 -29.29 -27.61 -15.38
C VAL A 36 -30.32 -27.69 -14.24
N GLN A 37 -29.90 -27.48 -13.00
CA GLN A 37 -30.74 -27.59 -11.81
C GLN A 37 -31.92 -26.62 -11.83
N PHE A 38 -31.69 -25.37 -12.25
CA PHE A 38 -32.71 -24.31 -12.25
C PHE A 38 -33.36 -24.09 -13.62
N GLN A 39 -33.03 -24.91 -14.62
CA GLN A 39 -33.55 -24.84 -16.00
C GLN A 39 -33.38 -23.45 -16.63
N VAL A 40 -32.21 -22.85 -16.43
CA VAL A 40 -31.86 -21.53 -16.99
C VAL A 40 -30.74 -21.66 -18.02
N ASN A 41 -30.68 -20.71 -18.95
CA ASN A 41 -29.59 -20.66 -19.91
C ASN A 41 -28.27 -20.32 -19.20
N SER A 42 -27.23 -21.14 -19.41
CA SER A 42 -25.91 -20.97 -18.81
C SER A 42 -25.26 -19.63 -19.14
N SER A 43 -25.47 -19.11 -20.35
CA SER A 43 -25.00 -17.78 -20.76
C SER A 43 -25.68 -16.67 -19.98
N SER A 44 -27.01 -16.75 -19.79
CA SER A 44 -27.77 -15.78 -19.01
C SER A 44 -27.37 -15.79 -17.54
N LEU A 45 -27.13 -16.99 -16.99
CA LEU A 45 -26.65 -17.15 -15.62
C LEU A 45 -25.24 -16.55 -15.43
N ARG A 46 -24.34 -16.75 -16.40
CA ARG A 46 -22.99 -16.17 -16.39
C ARG A 46 -23.01 -14.65 -16.45
N ILE A 47 -23.90 -14.07 -17.27
CA ILE A 47 -24.11 -12.61 -17.31
C ILE A 47 -24.67 -12.12 -15.98
N CYS A 48 -25.69 -12.78 -15.42
CA CYS A 48 -26.22 -12.44 -14.09
C CYS A 48 -25.14 -12.49 -13.00
N GLN A 49 -24.26 -13.50 -13.02
CA GLN A 49 -23.14 -13.61 -12.08
C GLN A 49 -22.14 -12.45 -12.21
N LEU A 50 -21.80 -12.06 -13.44
CA LEU A 50 -20.95 -10.88 -13.69
C LEU A 50 -21.62 -9.60 -13.18
N HIS A 51 -22.90 -9.39 -13.47
CA HIS A 51 -23.64 -8.22 -13.00
C HIS A 51 -23.71 -8.17 -11.47
N HIS A 52 -23.94 -9.31 -10.82
CA HIS A 52 -23.96 -9.43 -9.37
C HIS A 52 -22.58 -9.10 -8.76
N GLN A 53 -21.50 -9.61 -9.34
CA GLN A 53 -20.13 -9.27 -8.90
C GLN A 53 -19.81 -7.79 -9.09
N HIS A 54 -20.27 -7.18 -10.19
CA HIS A 54 -20.15 -5.75 -10.42
C HIS A 54 -20.96 -4.94 -9.39
N GLN A 55 -22.20 -5.33 -9.09
CA GLN A 55 -23.02 -4.65 -8.09
C GLN A 55 -22.42 -4.75 -6.67
N GLN A 56 -21.90 -5.91 -6.28
CA GLN A 56 -21.17 -6.06 -5.02
C GLN A 56 -19.92 -5.17 -4.97
N ARG A 57 -19.16 -5.07 -6.08
CA ARG A 57 -18.03 -4.14 -6.15
C ARG A 57 -18.45 -2.67 -5.97
N ASN A 58 -19.62 -2.31 -6.48
CA ASN A 58 -20.14 -0.94 -6.40
C ASN A 58 -20.70 -0.61 -5.01
N SER A 59 -21.30 -1.59 -4.31
CA SER A 59 -21.86 -1.38 -2.96
C SER A 59 -20.80 -1.16 -1.89
N HIS A 60 -19.55 -1.57 -2.12
CA HIS A 60 -18.41 -1.24 -1.24
C HIS A 60 -17.93 0.22 -1.36
N GLY A 61 -18.59 1.06 -2.19
CA GLY A 61 -18.38 2.52 -2.22
C GLY A 61 -17.11 2.99 -2.92
N THR A 62 -16.37 2.08 -3.57
CA THR A 62 -15.06 2.37 -4.20
C THR A 62 -15.10 2.43 -5.72
N PHE A 63 -16.23 2.12 -6.35
CA PHE A 63 -16.33 2.05 -7.81
C PHE A 63 -16.96 3.32 -8.39
N ASN A 64 -16.16 4.07 -9.14
CA ASN A 64 -16.55 5.21 -9.96
C ASN A 64 -16.95 4.74 -11.37
N GLU A 65 -18.06 5.27 -11.89
CA GLU A 65 -18.55 4.97 -13.24
C GLU A 65 -17.63 5.51 -14.36
N HIS A 66 -16.76 6.49 -14.05
CA HIS A 66 -15.91 7.18 -15.02
C HIS A 66 -14.40 7.03 -14.74
N GLY A 67 -14.00 5.89 -14.17
CA GLY A 67 -12.60 5.53 -13.93
C GLY A 67 -12.07 5.90 -12.55
N GLY A 68 -10.83 5.50 -12.24
CA GLY A 68 -10.25 5.66 -10.90
C GLY A 68 -10.56 4.51 -9.93
N ASN A 69 -11.02 3.37 -10.44
CA ASN A 69 -11.39 2.19 -9.62
C ASN A 69 -10.19 1.41 -9.07
N ASN A 70 -8.96 1.86 -9.37
CA ASN A 70 -7.71 1.30 -8.86
C ASN A 70 -7.26 2.00 -7.56
N ILE A 71 -8.20 2.49 -6.75
CA ILE A 71 -7.90 3.02 -5.41
C ILE A 71 -7.65 1.83 -4.50
N ILE A 72 -6.37 1.51 -4.31
CA ILE A 72 -5.96 0.43 -3.41
C ILE A 72 -6.07 0.89 -1.95
N LEU A 73 -5.72 2.13 -1.63
CA LEU A 73 -5.81 2.68 -0.27
C LEU A 73 -6.94 3.70 -0.17
N THR A 74 -7.76 3.60 0.87
CA THR A 74 -8.75 4.65 1.17
C THR A 74 -8.04 5.92 1.66
N THR A 75 -8.70 7.07 1.58
CA THR A 75 -8.15 8.33 2.10
C THR A 75 -7.81 8.25 3.59
N ALA A 76 -8.59 7.51 4.38
CA ALA A 76 -8.31 7.29 5.79
C ALA A 76 -7.03 6.47 5.99
N GLN A 77 -6.83 5.41 5.19
CA GLN A 77 -5.60 4.60 5.22
C GLN A 77 -4.37 5.41 4.81
N GLU A 78 -4.49 6.25 3.78
CA GLU A 78 -3.39 7.14 3.38
C GLU A 78 -3.01 8.12 4.50
N LYS A 79 -3.99 8.74 5.16
CA LYS A 79 -3.73 9.61 6.31
C LYS A 79 -3.08 8.87 7.48
N ALA A 80 -3.54 7.66 7.78
CA ALA A 80 -2.94 6.83 8.83
C ALA A 80 -1.48 6.48 8.51
N LEU A 81 -1.18 6.17 7.25
CA LEU A 81 0.20 5.89 6.81
C LEU A 81 1.09 7.14 6.90
N HIS A 82 0.57 8.32 6.58
CA HIS A 82 1.32 9.58 6.74
C HIS A 82 1.63 9.84 8.21
N LEU A 83 0.65 9.67 9.09
CA LEU A 83 0.85 9.81 10.54
C LEU A 83 1.89 8.82 11.06
N TYR A 84 1.79 7.55 10.66
CA TYR A 84 2.77 6.53 11.00
C TYR A 84 4.19 6.92 10.55
N CYS A 85 4.35 7.43 9.32
CA CYS A 85 5.66 7.87 8.83
C CYS A 85 6.21 9.04 9.66
N TYR A 86 5.34 9.96 10.08
CA TYR A 86 5.72 11.09 10.93
C TYR A 86 6.15 10.64 12.33
N GLU A 87 5.38 9.76 12.99
CA GLU A 87 5.73 9.21 14.30
C GLU A 87 7.07 8.46 14.26
N GLN A 88 7.31 7.65 13.22
CA GLN A 88 8.60 6.97 13.04
C GLN A 88 9.77 7.94 12.86
N TRP A 89 9.52 9.09 12.24
CA TRP A 89 10.50 10.15 12.09
C TRP A 89 10.77 10.87 13.42
N GLU A 90 9.74 11.20 14.20
CA GLU A 90 9.89 11.79 15.54
C GLU A 90 10.67 10.88 16.50
N MET A 91 10.51 9.56 16.38
CA MET A 91 11.30 8.58 17.13
C MET A 91 12.75 8.42 16.65
N GLY A 92 13.16 9.11 15.58
CA GLY A 92 14.51 9.05 15.03
C GLY A 92 14.84 7.76 14.25
N ILE A 93 13.87 6.88 14.04
CA ILE A 93 14.07 5.58 13.38
C ILE A 93 13.91 5.70 11.86
N GLY A 94 13.03 6.62 11.41
CA GLY A 94 12.75 6.88 10.01
C GLY A 94 11.99 5.73 9.32
N ALA A 95 10.82 6.02 8.76
CA ALA A 95 10.05 5.02 8.02
C ALA A 95 10.72 4.68 6.68
N THR A 96 11.29 3.47 6.59
CA THR A 96 11.87 3.00 5.31
C THR A 96 10.78 2.56 4.34
N PRO A 97 11.00 2.64 3.01
CA PRO A 97 10.02 2.20 2.02
C PRO A 97 9.56 0.75 2.21
N SER A 98 10.43 -0.15 2.66
CA SER A 98 10.09 -1.54 2.96
C SER A 98 9.14 -1.68 4.13
N ILE A 99 9.35 -0.91 5.21
CA ILE A 99 8.46 -0.88 6.38
C ILE A 99 7.08 -0.35 5.98
N ILE A 100 7.03 0.74 5.22
CA ILE A 100 5.77 1.33 4.73
C ILE A 100 5.02 0.33 3.85
N TYR A 101 5.73 -0.32 2.92
CA TYR A 101 5.13 -1.34 2.07
C TYR A 101 4.57 -2.52 2.88
N ALA A 102 5.32 -3.00 3.87
CA ALA A 102 4.86 -4.07 4.76
C ALA A 102 3.60 -3.66 5.54
N ALA A 103 3.54 -2.42 6.05
CA ALA A 103 2.36 -1.89 6.73
C ALA A 103 1.13 -1.85 5.80
N ILE A 104 1.32 -1.42 4.55
CA ILE A 104 0.26 -1.43 3.53
C ILE A 104 -0.22 -2.86 3.26
N CYS A 105 0.70 -3.81 3.07
CA CYS A 105 0.34 -5.21 2.85
C CYS A 105 -0.44 -5.79 4.03
N HIS A 106 -0.05 -5.45 5.26
CA HIS A 106 -0.75 -5.87 6.46
C HIS A 106 -2.17 -5.29 6.54
N LEU A 107 -2.34 -3.99 6.26
CA LEU A 107 -3.67 -3.36 6.19
C LEU A 107 -4.58 -4.08 5.18
N LYS A 108 -4.05 -4.39 3.98
CA LYS A 108 -4.84 -5.09 2.95
C LYS A 108 -5.16 -6.52 3.33
N GLN A 109 -4.25 -7.21 4.01
CA GLN A 109 -4.48 -8.55 4.53
C GLN A 109 -5.60 -8.56 5.58
N GLN A 110 -5.64 -7.57 6.48
CA GLN A 110 -6.73 -7.43 7.46
C GLN A 110 -8.10 -7.21 6.80
N GLU A 111 -8.12 -6.52 5.66
CA GLU A 111 -9.33 -6.33 4.83
C GLU A 111 -9.65 -7.53 3.93
N LYS A 112 -8.90 -8.64 4.04
CA LYS A 112 -9.00 -9.82 3.16
C LYS A 112 -8.86 -9.48 1.67
N CYS A 113 -8.15 -8.40 1.36
CA CYS A 113 -7.84 -7.98 0.01
C CYS A 113 -6.48 -8.52 -0.43
N SER A 114 -6.27 -8.61 -1.75
CA SER A 114 -4.96 -8.96 -2.30
C SER A 114 -3.94 -7.88 -1.95
N GLN A 115 -2.70 -8.32 -1.73
CA GLN A 115 -1.59 -7.41 -1.51
C GLN A 115 -1.33 -6.58 -2.77
N PRO A 116 -1.01 -5.29 -2.63
CA PRO A 116 -0.63 -4.48 -3.77
C PRO A 116 0.69 -4.95 -4.36
N SER A 117 0.92 -4.62 -5.63
CA SER A 117 2.22 -4.86 -6.25
C SER A 117 3.26 -3.84 -5.81
N ILE A 118 4.53 -4.24 -5.79
CA ILE A 118 5.67 -3.34 -5.56
C ILE A 118 5.69 -2.18 -6.58
N SER A 119 5.33 -2.45 -7.84
CA SER A 119 5.25 -1.41 -8.88
C SER A 119 4.19 -0.35 -8.54
N TRP A 120 3.03 -0.77 -8.06
CA TRP A 120 2.01 0.15 -7.57
C TRP A 120 2.53 0.97 -6.39
N PHE A 121 3.23 0.34 -5.44
CA PHE A 121 3.76 1.03 -4.27
C PHE A 121 4.72 2.16 -4.63
N TYR A 122 5.67 1.92 -5.53
CA TYR A 122 6.58 2.98 -5.97
C TYR A 122 5.87 4.11 -6.73
N LYS A 123 4.83 3.80 -7.52
CA LYS A 123 4.00 4.82 -8.16
C LYS A 123 3.22 5.64 -7.13
N TRP A 124 2.66 4.98 -6.12
CA TRP A 124 1.95 5.62 -5.01
C TRP A 124 2.88 6.53 -4.21
N LEU A 125 4.08 6.05 -3.86
CA LEU A 125 5.07 6.83 -3.12
C LEU A 125 5.50 8.08 -3.91
N LYS A 126 5.72 7.95 -5.23
CA LYS A 126 6.06 9.08 -6.10
C LYS A 126 4.92 10.11 -6.20
N LYS A 127 3.66 9.67 -6.16
CA LYS A 127 2.48 10.54 -6.20
C LYS A 127 2.28 11.29 -4.88
N ASN A 128 2.69 10.70 -3.76
CA ASN A 128 2.62 11.30 -2.43
C ASN A 128 3.84 12.19 -2.17
N SER A 129 3.88 13.37 -2.79
CA SER A 129 5.00 14.32 -2.66
C SER A 129 5.27 14.80 -1.23
N ALA A 130 4.28 14.71 -0.33
CA ALA A 130 4.46 14.99 1.09
C ALA A 130 5.45 14.03 1.79
N LEU A 131 5.64 12.82 1.24
CA LEU A 131 6.58 11.83 1.76
C LEU A 131 7.93 11.97 1.04
N HIS A 132 8.79 12.83 1.57
CA HIS A 132 10.14 12.99 1.04
C HIS A 132 11.04 11.80 1.38
N THR A 133 11.51 11.09 0.36
CA THR A 133 12.48 10.00 0.55
C THR A 133 13.90 10.55 0.64
N ILE A 134 14.51 10.48 1.82
CA ILE A 134 15.92 10.81 2.02
C ILE A 134 16.78 9.61 1.63
N LYS A 135 17.68 9.81 0.67
CA LYS A 135 18.67 8.79 0.30
C LYS A 135 19.95 9.01 1.10
N THR A 136 20.21 8.16 2.08
CA THR A 136 21.48 8.19 2.83
C THR A 136 22.52 7.33 2.12
N LYS A 137 23.71 7.88 1.87
CA LYS A 137 24.83 7.06 1.35
C LYS A 137 25.22 6.00 2.40
N PRO A 138 25.52 4.75 2.01
CA PRO A 138 25.91 3.70 2.95
C PRO A 138 27.04 4.10 3.89
N ILE A 139 28.04 4.83 3.38
CA ILE A 139 29.17 5.34 4.17
C ILE A 139 28.75 6.39 5.22
N ALA A 140 27.74 7.22 4.90
CA ALA A 140 27.20 8.18 5.85
C ALA A 140 26.41 7.47 6.96
N LYS A 141 25.68 6.40 6.62
CA LYS A 141 25.00 5.55 7.62
C LYS A 141 25.99 4.93 8.59
N ALA A 142 27.09 4.36 8.10
CA ALA A 142 28.14 3.77 8.94
C ALA A 142 28.78 4.82 9.86
N ARG A 143 29.01 6.04 9.37
CA ARG A 143 29.55 7.15 10.18
C ARG A 143 28.59 7.59 11.29
N ILE A 144 27.30 7.73 10.98
CA ILE A 144 26.27 8.11 11.97
C ILE A 144 26.14 7.04 13.08
N THR A 145 26.25 5.76 12.75
CA THR A 145 26.17 4.68 13.75
C THR A 145 27.43 4.52 14.60
N THR A 146 28.57 5.05 14.15
CA THR A 146 29.87 4.81 14.82
C THR A 146 30.21 5.89 15.84
N HIS A 147 29.67 7.10 15.70
CA HIS A 147 30.02 8.23 16.57
C HIS A 147 28.81 8.68 17.39
N ARG A 148 28.98 8.83 18.70
CA ARG A 148 27.97 9.46 19.56
C ARG A 148 28.10 10.99 19.45
N ASP A 149 27.01 11.71 19.64
CA ASP A 149 27.00 13.18 19.55
C ASP A 149 28.00 13.82 20.51
N GLU A 150 28.20 13.23 21.68
CA GLU A 150 29.16 13.68 22.68
C GLU A 150 30.62 13.55 22.20
N ASP A 151 30.93 12.45 21.51
CA ASP A 151 32.27 12.21 20.97
C ASP A 151 32.59 13.21 19.86
N LEU A 152 31.61 13.52 19.01
CA LEU A 152 31.76 14.53 17.96
C LEU A 152 31.97 15.93 18.54
N LYS A 153 31.16 16.32 19.54
CA LYS A 153 31.33 17.62 20.22
C LYS A 153 32.72 17.73 20.85
N THR A 154 33.14 16.71 21.58
CA THR A 154 34.46 16.66 22.22
C THR A 154 35.58 16.76 21.19
N PHE A 155 35.47 16.03 20.08
CA PHE A 155 36.44 16.09 19.00
C PHE A 155 36.56 17.51 18.42
N PHE A 156 35.45 18.15 18.07
CA PHE A 156 35.48 19.50 17.48
C PHE A 156 35.96 20.57 18.46
N THR A 157 35.61 20.46 19.75
CA THR A 157 36.14 21.34 20.79
C THR A 157 37.65 21.20 20.91
N ASN A 158 38.16 19.97 21.09
CA ASN A 158 39.59 19.72 21.22
C ASN A 158 40.36 20.15 19.96
N TYR A 159 39.77 19.92 18.78
CA TYR A 159 40.35 20.35 17.51
C TYR A 159 40.51 21.87 17.45
N GLN A 160 39.47 22.62 17.82
CA GLN A 160 39.52 24.09 17.84
C GLN A 160 40.54 24.61 18.85
N GLU A 161 40.55 24.07 20.08
CA GLU A 161 41.53 24.43 21.10
C GLU A 161 42.97 24.16 20.65
N THR A 162 43.18 23.06 19.93
CA THR A 162 44.49 22.70 19.36
C THR A 162 44.91 23.71 18.29
N LEU A 163 44.00 24.08 17.38
CA LEU A 163 44.30 25.11 16.37
C LEU A 163 44.66 26.45 17.00
N ASP A 164 43.93 26.85 18.03
CA ASP A 164 44.17 28.11 18.74
C ASP A 164 45.50 28.07 19.50
N HIS A 165 45.80 26.97 20.19
CA HIS A 165 47.08 26.77 20.90
C HIS A 165 48.29 26.89 19.98
N TYR A 166 48.19 26.38 18.75
CA TYR A 166 49.27 26.42 17.76
C TYR A 166 49.18 27.61 16.78
N GLY A 167 48.22 28.52 16.94
CA GLY A 167 48.04 29.69 16.07
C GLY A 167 47.69 29.35 14.62
N ILE A 168 47.06 28.21 14.38
CA ILE A 168 46.70 27.73 13.05
C ILE A 168 45.32 28.30 12.67
N HIS A 169 45.33 29.44 11.98
CA HIS A 169 44.09 30.12 11.60
C HIS A 169 43.64 29.87 10.16
N HIS A 170 44.44 29.16 9.35
CA HIS A 170 44.17 29.00 7.92
C HIS A 170 44.25 27.52 7.50
N ALA A 171 43.24 27.07 6.77
CA ALA A 171 43.11 25.69 6.31
C ALA A 171 44.31 25.18 5.47
N ARG A 172 45.03 26.08 4.78
CA ARG A 172 46.22 25.74 3.98
C ARG A 172 47.36 25.10 4.77
N TYR A 173 47.34 25.22 6.10
CA TYR A 173 48.34 24.63 6.99
C TYR A 173 47.91 23.26 7.54
N ILE A 174 46.72 22.77 7.18
CA ILE A 174 46.20 21.48 7.60
C ILE A 174 46.28 20.52 6.43
N TYR A 175 47.09 19.47 6.57
CA TYR A 175 47.25 18.43 5.57
C TYR A 175 46.41 17.21 5.95
N ASN A 176 45.49 16.82 5.06
CA ASN A 176 44.75 15.57 5.24
C ASN A 176 45.55 14.42 4.64
N MET A 177 45.86 13.42 5.47
CA MET A 177 46.61 12.23 5.08
C MET A 177 45.65 11.03 5.08
N ASP A 178 44.81 10.95 4.05
CA ASP A 178 43.93 9.80 3.85
C ASP A 178 44.43 8.92 2.70
N LYS A 179 44.33 7.61 2.85
CA LYS A 179 44.68 6.65 1.79
C LYS A 179 43.46 6.45 0.90
N SER A 180 43.46 7.09 -0.27
CA SER A 180 42.58 6.69 -1.36
C SER A 180 42.96 5.28 -1.82
N GLY A 181 42.13 4.29 -1.49
CA GLY A 181 42.33 2.90 -1.89
C GLY A 181 42.42 2.78 -3.41
N VAL A 182 43.47 2.11 -3.88
CA VAL A 182 43.61 1.61 -5.26
C VAL A 182 42.91 0.27 -5.34
#